data_AF-A0A150UP83-F1
#
_entry.id   AF-A0A150UP83-F1
#
_cell.length_a   1.000
_cell.length_b   1.000
_cell.length_c   1.000
_cell.angle_alpha   90.00
_cell.angle_beta   90.00
_cell.angle_gamma   90.00
#
_symmetry.space_group_name_H-M   'P 1'
#
loop_
_entity.id
_entity.type
_entity.pdbx_description
1 polymer ?
#
loop_
_entity_poly.entity_id
_entity_poly.type
_entity_poly.pdbx_seq_one_letter_code
_entity_poly.pdbx_strand_id
1 'polypeptide(L)'
;ERPEKPPKPSSNVPFRLDPEFVKRAALTDRIRAKLSVPAGRAALVGLGGVGKTQLAIDYASQLRQQFPQTWVLWIHASNAARFEQSLGDVAYQLKIYVGKDPRTNFLLLLQNWLRDEDNGRWLIVLDNADDASFLLQPP
;
A
#
# COMPACT_ATOMS: atom_id res chain seq x y z
N GLU A 1 8.17 32.22 0.98
CA GLU A 1 7.41 31.09 1.54
C GLU A 1 8.38 30.10 2.17
N ARG A 2 8.06 29.55 3.34
CA ARG A 2 8.94 28.56 3.99
C ARG A 2 8.74 27.24 3.24
N PRO A 3 9.79 26.55 2.73
CA PRO A 3 9.60 25.28 2.04
C PRO A 3 8.89 24.33 3.01
N GLU A 4 7.73 23.81 2.59
CA GLU A 4 7.03 22.80 3.37
C GLU A 4 7.97 21.61 3.56
N LYS A 5 8.12 21.13 4.80
CA LYS A 5 8.93 19.93 5.04
C LYS A 5 8.31 18.76 4.26
N PRO A 6 9.14 17.95 3.57
CA PRO A 6 8.64 16.75 2.91
C PRO A 6 7.93 15.85 3.92
N PRO A 7 6.86 15.17 3.51
CA PRO A 7 6.10 14.31 4.41
C PRO A 7 7.00 13.18 4.91
N LYS A 8 6.85 12.82 6.18
CA LYS A 8 7.61 11.72 6.79
C LYS A 8 6.97 10.37 6.42
N PRO A 9 7.78 9.29 6.30
CA PRO A 9 7.24 7.95 6.09
C PRO A 9 6.15 7.60 7.10
N SER A 10 5.02 7.17 6.56
CA SER A 10 3.80 6.92 7.33
C SER A 10 3.05 5.70 6.79
N SER A 11 1.98 5.33 7.48
CA SER A 11 1.16 4.16 7.18
C SER A 11 -0.31 4.53 7.26
N ASN A 12 -1.06 4.22 6.21
CA ASN A 12 -2.52 4.39 6.14
C ASN A 12 -3.27 3.06 6.29
N VAL A 13 -2.68 2.07 6.97
CA VAL A 13 -3.34 0.78 7.20
C VAL A 13 -4.70 1.04 7.87
N PRO A 14 -5.81 0.59 7.26
CA PRO A 14 -7.17 1.04 7.64
C PRO A 14 -7.65 0.44 8.96
N PHE A 15 -7.06 -0.68 9.39
CA PHE A 15 -7.47 -1.40 10.59
C PHE A 15 -6.28 -1.58 11.53
N ARG A 16 -6.57 -1.58 12.84
CA ARG A 16 -5.58 -1.99 13.82
C ARG A 16 -5.33 -3.49 13.68
N LEU A 17 -4.11 -3.91 14.02
CA LEU A 17 -3.83 -5.32 14.24
C LEU A 17 -4.77 -5.83 15.33
N ASP A 18 -5.51 -6.88 15.02
CA ASP A 18 -6.36 -7.55 16.01
C ASP A 18 -5.45 -8.16 17.10
N PRO A 19 -5.60 -7.78 18.39
CA PRO A 19 -4.81 -8.34 19.48
C PRO A 19 -4.91 -9.87 19.59
N GLU A 20 -6.05 -10.43 19.17
CA GLU A 20 -6.31 -11.88 19.22
C GLU A 20 -5.85 -12.59 17.93
N PHE A 21 -5.23 -11.88 16.98
CA PHE A 21 -4.73 -12.49 15.76
C PHE A 21 -3.57 -13.46 16.06
N VAL A 22 -3.84 -14.75 15.85
CA VAL A 22 -2.82 -15.80 15.92
C VAL A 22 -1.85 -15.65 14.74
N LYS A 23 -0.62 -15.24 15.05
CA LYS A 23 0.44 -15.05 14.06
C LYS A 23 0.72 -16.34 13.27
N ARG A 24 0.88 -16.18 11.96
CA ARG A 24 1.17 -17.30 11.04
C ARG A 24 2.62 -17.23 10.55
N ALA A 25 3.56 -17.45 11.46
CA ALA A 25 5.00 -17.23 11.22
C ALA A 25 5.50 -17.80 9.87
N ALA A 26 5.20 -19.06 9.57
CA ALA A 26 5.63 -19.68 8.31
C ALA A 26 5.07 -18.99 7.05
N LEU A 27 3.85 -18.45 7.09
CA LEU A 27 3.30 -17.65 5.98
C LEU A 27 3.94 -16.27 5.92
N THR A 28 4.14 -15.62 7.07
CA THR A 28 4.82 -14.32 7.16
C THR A 28 6.24 -14.41 6.60
N ASP A 29 6.97 -15.48 6.88
CA ASP A 29 8.32 -15.72 6.35
C ASP A 29 8.31 -15.91 4.84
N ARG A 30 7.30 -16.61 4.30
CA ARG A 30 7.13 -16.75 2.84
C ARG A 30 6.82 -15.41 2.18
N ILE A 31 6.01 -14.56 2.81
CA ILE A 31 5.75 -13.19 2.33
C ILE A 31 7.05 -12.40 2.33
N ARG A 32 7.78 -12.41 3.44
CA ARG A 32 9.07 -11.73 3.60
C ARG A 32 10.07 -12.13 2.52
N ALA A 33 10.24 -13.43 2.28
CA ALA A 33 11.16 -13.95 1.26
C ALA A 33 10.76 -13.53 -0.16
N LYS A 34 9.46 -13.43 -0.45
CA LYS A 34 8.96 -12.94 -1.76
C LYS A 34 9.14 -11.43 -1.93
N LEU A 35 9.08 -10.67 -0.85
CA LEU A 35 9.14 -9.20 -0.87
C LEU A 35 10.55 -8.64 -0.59
N SER A 36 11.53 -9.48 -0.27
CA SER A 36 12.92 -9.05 -0.01
C SER A 36 13.75 -8.80 -1.26
N VAL A 37 13.20 -9.02 -2.46
CA VAL A 37 13.85 -8.77 -3.74
C VAL A 37 13.35 -7.46 -4.36
N PRO A 38 14.13 -6.78 -5.21
CA PRO A 38 13.67 -5.60 -5.94
C PRO A 38 12.38 -5.88 -6.71
N ALA A 39 11.38 -4.99 -6.59
CA ALA A 39 10.05 -5.15 -7.17
C ALA A 39 9.35 -6.49 -6.82
N GLY A 40 9.66 -7.05 -5.64
CA GLY A 40 9.05 -8.27 -5.11
C GLY A 40 7.52 -8.16 -5.01
N ARG A 41 6.82 -9.25 -5.35
CA ARG A 41 5.36 -9.33 -5.35
C ARG A 41 4.89 -10.61 -4.68
N ALA A 42 3.83 -10.50 -3.88
CA ALA A 42 3.15 -11.62 -3.27
C ALA A 42 1.64 -11.42 -3.37
N ALA A 43 0.91 -12.51 -3.63
CA ALA A 43 -0.55 -12.53 -3.61
C ALA A 43 -1.02 -13.42 -2.45
N LEU A 44 -1.93 -12.89 -1.63
CA LEU A 44 -2.61 -13.66 -0.59
C LEU A 44 -3.95 -14.13 -1.16
N VAL A 45 -4.04 -15.43 -1.45
CA VAL A 45 -5.23 -16.05 -2.05
C VAL A 45 -5.80 -17.08 -1.08
N GLY A 46 -7.12 -17.11 -0.96
CA GLY A 46 -7.83 -18.03 -0.07
C GLY A 46 -9.26 -17.58 0.17
N LEU A 47 -10.05 -18.44 0.82
CA LEU A 47 -11.47 -18.21 1.09
C LEU A 47 -11.73 -16.90 1.87
N GLY A 48 -12.96 -16.40 1.76
CA GLY A 48 -13.44 -15.29 2.60
C GLY A 48 -13.29 -15.62 4.09
N GLY A 49 -12.94 -14.64 4.91
CA GLY A 49 -12.81 -14.82 6.36
C GLY A 49 -11.56 -15.56 6.86
N VAL A 50 -10.70 -16.11 5.98
CA VAL A 50 -9.50 -16.87 6.40
C VAL A 50 -8.38 -16.00 7.03
N GLY A 51 -8.59 -14.68 7.15
CA GLY A 51 -7.65 -13.75 7.80
C GLY A 51 -6.53 -13.19 6.91
N LYS A 52 -6.73 -13.12 5.58
CA LYS A 52 -5.73 -12.58 4.63
C LYS A 52 -5.35 -11.12 4.94
N THR A 53 -6.36 -10.29 5.16
CA THR A 53 -6.19 -8.87 5.51
C THR A 53 -5.42 -8.73 6.82
N GLN A 54 -5.74 -9.50 7.87
CA GLN A 54 -5.01 -9.49 9.13
C GLN A 54 -3.55 -9.95 8.97
N LEU A 55 -3.29 -10.94 8.11
CA LEU A 55 -1.92 -11.36 7.79
C LEU A 55 -1.12 -10.24 7.09
N ALA A 56 -1.74 -9.49 6.17
CA ALA A 56 -1.11 -8.34 5.53
C ALA A 56 -0.85 -7.18 6.52
N ILE A 57 -1.79 -6.93 7.44
CA ILE A 57 -1.64 -5.94 8.53
C ILE A 57 -0.48 -6.32 9.45
N ASP A 58 -0.42 -7.58 9.90
CA ASP A 58 0.66 -8.10 10.75
C ASP A 58 2.01 -7.95 10.05
N TYR A 59 2.12 -8.34 8.77
CA TYR A 59 3.34 -8.15 8.00
C TYR A 59 3.75 -6.68 7.87
N ALA A 60 2.82 -5.78 7.53
CA ALA A 60 3.10 -4.36 7.40
C ALA A 60 3.56 -3.73 8.72
N SER A 61 2.93 -4.13 9.84
CA SER A 61 3.31 -3.73 11.19
C SER A 61 4.75 -4.17 11.51
N GLN A 62 5.07 -5.44 11.30
CA GLN A 62 6.43 -5.96 11.52
C GLN A 62 7.48 -5.29 10.62
N LEU A 63 7.13 -5.02 9.35
CA LEU A 63 8.02 -4.34 8.42
C LEU A 63 8.38 -2.94 8.90
N ARG A 64 7.40 -2.18 9.42
CA ARG A 64 7.65 -0.84 9.97
C ARG A 64 8.36 -0.87 11.31
N GLN A 65 8.14 -1.89 12.15
CA GLN A 65 8.92 -2.08 13.38
C GLN A 65 10.40 -2.29 13.05
N GLN A 66 10.71 -3.10 12.03
CA GLN A 66 12.07 -3.35 11.59
C GLN A 66 12.67 -2.17 10.80
N PHE A 67 11.86 -1.51 9.98
CA PHE A 67 12.25 -0.39 9.13
C PHE A 67 11.29 0.79 9.30
N PRO A 68 11.46 1.62 10.35
CA PRO A 68 10.52 2.71 10.69
C PRO A 68 10.32 3.76 9.60
N GLN A 69 11.28 3.88 8.68
CA GLN A 69 11.25 4.80 7.54
C GLN A 69 10.58 4.21 6.29
N THR A 70 9.92 3.06 6.39
CA THR A 70 9.19 2.47 5.27
C THR A 70 7.77 3.03 5.20
N TRP A 71 7.38 3.51 4.02
CA TRP A 71 6.00 3.85 3.68
C TRP A 71 5.15 2.59 3.57
N VAL A 72 3.95 2.60 4.15
CA VAL A 72 2.95 1.55 3.91
C VAL A 72 1.73 2.22 3.30
N LEU A 73 1.50 1.92 2.02
CA LEU A 73 0.46 2.49 1.19
C LEU A 73 -0.61 1.41 0.93
N TRP A 74 -1.67 1.47 1.71
CA TRP A 74 -2.83 0.60 1.60
C TRP A 74 -3.81 1.18 0.59
N ILE A 75 -4.17 0.39 -0.42
CA ILE A 75 -5.07 0.76 -1.50
C ILE A 75 -6.22 -0.25 -1.53
N HIS A 76 -7.45 0.25 -1.39
CA HIS A 76 -8.65 -0.57 -1.51
C HIS A 76 -8.95 -0.84 -3.00
N ALA A 77 -8.85 -2.09 -3.43
CA ALA A 77 -8.96 -2.49 -4.82
C ALA A 77 -10.21 -3.37 -5.08
N SER A 78 -11.31 -3.13 -4.34
CA SER A 78 -12.55 -3.89 -4.50
C SER A 78 -13.30 -3.61 -5.80
N ASN A 79 -13.07 -2.44 -6.40
CA ASN A 79 -13.57 -2.02 -7.71
C ASN A 79 -12.86 -0.73 -8.14
N ALA A 80 -13.08 -0.30 -9.39
CA ALA A 80 -12.47 0.90 -9.97
C ALA A 80 -12.68 2.16 -9.12
N ALA A 81 -13.91 2.46 -8.70
CA ALA A 81 -14.22 3.66 -7.93
C ALA A 81 -13.51 3.70 -6.56
N ARG A 82 -13.45 2.56 -5.86
CA ARG A 82 -12.73 2.44 -4.58
C ARG A 82 -11.23 2.55 -4.77
N PHE A 83 -10.71 1.98 -5.85
CA PHE A 83 -9.30 2.07 -6.20
C PHE A 83 -8.88 3.51 -6.51
N GLU A 84 -9.63 4.21 -7.37
CA GLU A 84 -9.37 5.63 -7.70
C GLU A 84 -9.45 6.53 -6.47
N GLN A 85 -10.48 6.35 -5.63
CA GLN A 85 -10.60 7.09 -4.38
C GLN A 85 -9.38 6.84 -3.48
N SER A 86 -9.02 5.58 -3.27
CA SER A 86 -7.91 5.20 -2.40
C SER A 86 -6.55 5.65 -2.93
N LEU A 87 -6.37 5.72 -4.26
CA LEU A 87 -5.20 6.32 -4.88
C LEU A 87 -5.11 7.82 -4.62
N GLY A 88 -6.24 8.54 -4.70
CA GLY A 88 -6.31 9.96 -4.35
C GLY A 88 -5.90 10.21 -2.90
N ASP A 89 -6.37 9.39 -1.97
CA ASP A 89 -6.00 9.46 -0.56
C ASP A 89 -4.49 9.24 -0.34
N VAL A 90 -3.90 8.25 -1.03
CA VAL A 90 -2.46 8.01 -1.03
C VAL A 90 -1.69 9.19 -1.62
N ALA A 91 -2.14 9.75 -2.75
CA ALA A 91 -1.50 10.91 -3.38
C ALA A 91 -1.52 12.14 -2.46
N TYR A 92 -2.62 12.34 -1.72
CA TYR A 92 -2.73 13.38 -0.72
C TYR A 92 -1.77 13.16 0.46
N GLN A 93 -1.71 11.92 0.99
CA GLN A 93 -0.78 11.55 2.07
C GLN A 93 0.69 11.78 1.69
N LEU A 94 1.05 11.45 0.46
CA LEU A 94 2.40 11.65 -0.08
C LEU A 94 2.69 13.12 -0.45
N LYS A 95 1.71 14.02 -0.30
CA LYS A 95 1.78 15.44 -0.74
C LYS A 95 2.20 15.61 -2.20
N ILE A 96 1.99 14.60 -3.04
CA ILE A 96 2.24 14.68 -4.49
C ILE A 96 1.05 15.30 -5.23
N TYR A 97 -0.06 15.51 -4.52
CA TYR A 97 -1.23 16.22 -5.01
C TYR A 97 -1.83 17.14 -3.96
N VAL A 98 -2.02 18.40 -4.32
CA VAL A 98 -2.63 19.46 -3.49
C VAL A 98 -3.74 20.21 -4.24
N GLY A 99 -4.13 19.74 -5.43
CA GLY A 99 -5.04 20.43 -6.34
C GLY A 99 -6.50 20.00 -6.22
N LYS A 100 -7.34 20.60 -7.07
CA LYS A 100 -8.72 20.19 -7.34
C LYS A 100 -8.94 19.85 -8.82
N ASP A 101 -7.90 19.61 -9.62
CA ASP A 101 -8.07 19.29 -11.04
C ASP A 101 -8.64 17.87 -11.17
N PRO A 102 -9.90 17.72 -11.63
CA PRO A 102 -10.51 16.40 -11.82
C PRO A 102 -9.82 15.57 -12.91
N ARG A 103 -8.94 16.17 -13.73
CA ARG A 103 -8.17 15.48 -14.77
C ARG A 103 -6.82 14.97 -14.27
N THR A 104 -6.56 15.06 -12.96
CA THR A 104 -5.29 14.61 -12.39
C THR A 104 -5.13 13.11 -12.56
N ASN A 105 -4.06 12.70 -13.24
CA ASN A 105 -3.69 11.29 -13.34
C ASN A 105 -2.92 10.85 -12.08
N PHE A 106 -3.66 10.43 -11.04
CA PHE A 106 -3.07 9.99 -9.77
C PHE A 106 -2.12 8.80 -9.94
N LEU A 107 -2.39 7.90 -10.89
CA LEU A 107 -1.52 6.77 -11.20
C LEU A 107 -0.15 7.23 -11.70
N LEU A 108 -0.11 8.22 -12.59
CA LEU A 108 1.16 8.76 -13.09
C LEU A 108 1.95 9.46 -11.99
N LEU A 109 1.29 10.27 -11.15
CA LEU A 109 1.93 10.93 -10.01
C LEU A 109 2.53 9.91 -9.03
N LEU A 110 1.73 8.90 -8.67
CA LEU A 110 2.19 7.84 -7.78
C LEU A 110 3.33 7.03 -8.42
N GLN A 111 3.25 6.69 -9.70
CA GLN A 111 4.33 5.98 -10.40
C GLN A 111 5.63 6.77 -10.40
N ASN A 112 5.59 8.08 -10.65
CA ASN A 112 6.77 8.92 -10.62
C ASN A 112 7.37 8.96 -9.22
N TRP A 113 6.52 9.11 -8.18
CA TRP A 113 6.96 9.10 -6.79
C TRP A 113 7.60 7.76 -6.37
N LEU A 114 7.01 6.63 -6.79
CA LEU A 114 7.51 5.28 -6.46
C LEU A 114 8.85 4.93 -7.13
N ARG A 115 9.17 5.58 -8.26
CA ARG A 115 10.42 5.37 -9.01
C ARG A 115 11.59 6.20 -8.50
N ASP A 116 11.29 7.27 -7.77
CA ASP A 116 12.30 8.16 -7.22
C ASP A 116 12.82 7.57 -5.89
N GLU A 117 14.07 7.12 -5.90
CA GLU A 117 14.72 6.45 -4.77
C GLU A 117 14.91 7.38 -3.56
N ASP A 118 14.89 8.70 -3.76
CA ASP A 118 14.99 9.68 -2.68
C ASP A 118 13.76 9.63 -1.75
N ASN A 119 12.65 9.08 -2.22
CA ASN A 119 11.43 8.87 -1.42
C ASN A 119 11.54 7.67 -0.45
N GLY A 120 12.59 6.85 -0.60
CA GLY A 120 12.90 5.74 0.28
C GLY A 120 12.06 4.48 0.05
N ARG A 121 12.01 3.62 1.07
CA ARG A 121 11.35 2.30 0.97
C ARG A 121 9.84 2.42 1.08
N TRP A 122 9.13 1.62 0.29
CA TRP A 122 7.68 1.54 0.31
C TRP A 122 7.18 0.10 0.24
N LEU A 123 6.00 -0.11 0.79
CA LEU A 123 5.16 -1.30 0.62
C LEU A 123 3.79 -0.83 0.14
N ILE A 124 3.33 -1.37 -0.98
CA ILE A 124 1.95 -1.19 -1.44
C ILE A 124 1.16 -2.46 -1.12
N VAL A 125 -0.02 -2.29 -0.52
CA VAL A 125 -0.99 -3.36 -0.29
C VAL A 125 -2.24 -3.06 -1.11
N LEU A 126 -2.56 -3.94 -2.06
CA LEU A 126 -3.83 -3.92 -2.78
C LEU A 126 -4.79 -4.89 -2.07
N ASP A 127 -5.74 -4.36 -1.31
CA ASP A 127 -6.67 -5.18 -0.53
C ASP A 127 -8.00 -5.37 -1.27
N ASN A 128 -8.59 -6.56 -1.12
CA ASN A 128 -9.82 -6.97 -1.78
C ASN A 128 -9.78 -6.91 -3.33
N ALA A 129 -8.62 -7.18 -3.94
CA ALA A 129 -8.42 -7.21 -5.39
C ALA A 129 -8.97 -8.50 -6.05
N ASP A 130 -10.24 -8.82 -5.83
CA ASP A 130 -10.87 -10.05 -6.32
C ASP A 130 -11.11 -10.01 -7.85
N ASP A 131 -11.51 -8.87 -8.38
CA ASP A 131 -11.60 -8.59 -9.83
C ASP A 131 -10.61 -7.50 -10.19
N ALA A 132 -9.41 -7.88 -10.63
CA ALA A 132 -8.36 -6.96 -11.02
C ALA A 132 -8.48 -6.45 -12.47
N SER A 133 -9.57 -6.76 -13.19
CA SER A 133 -9.70 -6.40 -14.61
C SER A 133 -9.61 -4.88 -14.83
N PHE A 134 -10.14 -4.09 -13.90
CA PHE A 134 -10.08 -2.62 -13.95
C PHE A 134 -8.64 -2.07 -13.80
N LEU A 135 -7.69 -2.84 -13.29
CA LEU A 135 -6.27 -2.46 -13.23
C LEU A 135 -5.55 -2.65 -14.57
N LEU A 136 -6.12 -3.47 -15.45
CA LEU A 136 -5.53 -3.84 -16.74
C LEU A 136 -6.11 -3.03 -17.91
N GLN A 137 -7.17 -2.25 -17.67
CA GLN A 137 -7.70 -1.34 -18.67
C GLN A 137 -6.75 -0.14 -18.81
N PRO A 138 -6.26 0.17 -20.03
CA PRO A 138 -5.53 1.40 -20.24
C PRO A 138 -6.43 2.60 -19.92
N PRO A 139 -5.85 3.71 -19.40
CA PRO A 139 -6.59 4.93 -19.15
C PRO A 139 -7.18 5.54 -20.43
#